data_AF-A0A927WHL1-F1
#
_entry.id   AF-A0A927WHL1-F1
#
_cell.length_a   1.000
_cell.length_b   1.000
_cell.length_c   1.000
_cell.angle_alpha   90.00
_cell.angle_beta   90.00
_cell.angle_gamma   90.00
#
_symmetry.space_group_name_H-M   'P 1'
#
loop_
_entity.id
_entity.type
_entity.pdbx_description
1 polymer ?
#
loop_
_entity_poly.entity_id
_entity_poly.type
_entity_poly.pdbx_seq_one_letter_code
_entity_poly.pdbx_strand_id
1 'polypeptide(L)'
;MRKASPKVRLYLARQALERYYRDDGLSEEQKDWMNKLYGDNLDSKSIKKLQMRLLSRECCEIIVGAVIAEASHEEKIFLRDKYKLRRNFTAIRCKLHVHINGLQRWRDKFLNEIAQLMNYELPERDVWSYRKVGALLRFWSATLSS
;
A
#
# COMPACT_ATOMS: atom_id res chain seq x y z
N MET A 1 -5.59 21.66 7.62
CA MET A 1 -5.47 20.18 7.54
C MET A 1 -4.63 19.68 8.71
N ARG A 2 -5.19 18.86 9.62
CA ARG A 2 -4.40 18.26 10.71
C ARG A 2 -3.54 17.14 10.14
N LYS A 3 -2.24 17.37 9.98
CA LYS A 3 -1.27 16.31 9.61
C LYS A 3 -1.37 15.21 10.66
N ALA A 4 -1.65 13.98 10.25
CA ALA A 4 -1.68 12.84 11.17
C ALA A 4 -0.35 12.75 11.94
N SER A 5 -0.37 12.33 13.21
CA SER A 5 0.86 12.24 13.99
C SER A 5 1.86 11.30 13.29
N PRO A 6 3.19 11.57 13.36
CA PRO A 6 4.19 10.79 12.64
C PRO A 6 4.13 9.28 12.89
N LYS A 7 3.67 8.88 14.08
CA LYS A 7 3.50 7.48 14.46
C LYS A 7 2.28 6.83 13.79
N VAL A 8 1.18 7.57 13.64
CA VAL A 8 -0.06 7.05 13.03
C VAL A 8 0.14 6.77 11.55
N ARG A 9 0.78 7.69 10.81
CA ARG A 9 1.03 7.49 9.37
C ARG A 9 1.90 6.26 9.08
N LEU A 10 2.95 6.03 9.86
CA LEU A 10 3.83 4.86 9.71
C LEU A 10 3.12 3.56 10.10
N TYR A 11 2.24 3.63 11.10
CA TYR A 11 1.40 2.51 11.49
C TYR A 11 0.43 2.11 10.36
N LEU A 12 -0.23 3.07 9.72
CA LEU A 12 -1.11 2.83 8.58
C LEU A 12 -0.35 2.25 7.38
N ALA A 13 0.81 2.80 7.05
CA ALA A 13 1.68 2.25 6.00
C ALA A 13 2.09 0.81 6.29
N ARG A 14 2.41 0.49 7.54
CA ARG A 14 2.72 -0.87 7.98
C ARG A 14 1.53 -1.81 7.80
N GLN A 15 0.33 -1.38 8.19
CA GLN A 15 -0.89 -2.19 7.99
C GLN A 15 -1.16 -2.45 6.51
N ALA A 16 -1.03 -1.42 5.66
CA ALA A 16 -1.19 -1.55 4.22
C ALA A 16 -0.20 -2.57 3.62
N LEU A 17 1.07 -2.49 4.03
CA LEU A 17 2.11 -3.42 3.59
C LEU A 17 1.87 -4.86 4.08
N GLU A 18 1.48 -5.03 5.33
CA GLU A 18 1.12 -6.36 5.88
C GLU A 18 -0.08 -6.96 5.16
N ARG A 19 -1.08 -6.15 4.82
CA ARG A 19 -2.27 -6.58 4.08
C ARG A 19 -1.95 -6.96 2.64
N TYR A 20 -1.13 -6.17 1.96
CA TYR A 20 -0.68 -6.46 0.59
C TYR A 20 -0.08 -7.88 0.47
N TYR A 21 0.66 -8.33 1.48
CA TYR A 21 1.26 -9.67 1.49
C TYR A 21 0.38 -10.79 2.04
N ARG A 22 -0.79 -10.49 2.64
CA ARG A 22 -1.74 -11.51 3.09
C ARG A 22 -2.55 -12.11 1.95
N ASP A 23 -2.61 -11.46 0.79
CA ASP A 23 -3.41 -11.93 -0.35
C ASP A 23 -4.90 -12.08 -0.01
N ASP A 24 -5.42 -11.28 0.93
CA ASP A 24 -6.86 -11.25 1.31
C ASP A 24 -7.74 -10.58 0.22
N GLY A 25 -7.33 -10.65 -1.06
CA GLY A 25 -8.01 -10.00 -2.18
C GLY A 25 -9.45 -10.49 -2.31
N LEU A 26 -10.36 -9.58 -2.68
CA LEU A 26 -11.70 -10.01 -3.06
C LEU A 26 -11.59 -10.81 -4.37
N SER A 27 -12.29 -11.94 -4.47
CA SER A 27 -12.40 -12.67 -5.73
C SER A 27 -13.04 -11.78 -6.81
N GLU A 28 -12.79 -12.07 -8.08
CA GLU A 28 -13.45 -11.34 -9.18
C GLU A 28 -14.98 -11.44 -9.07
N GLU A 29 -15.51 -12.59 -8.63
CA GLU A 29 -16.93 -12.75 -8.34
C GLU A 29 -17.44 -11.83 -7.23
N GLN A 30 -16.64 -11.60 -6.19
CA GLN A 30 -16.97 -10.65 -5.13
C GLN A 30 -16.95 -9.22 -5.67
N LYS A 31 -16.00 -8.86 -6.54
CA LYS A 31 -15.97 -7.53 -7.18
C LYS A 31 -17.19 -7.30 -8.06
N ASP A 32 -17.58 -8.29 -8.87
CA ASP A 32 -18.74 -8.21 -9.75
C ASP A 32 -20.06 -8.13 -8.98
N TRP A 33 -20.22 -8.96 -7.93
CA TRP A 33 -21.39 -8.89 -7.07
C TRP A 33 -21.52 -7.51 -6.41
N MET A 34 -20.39 -6.93 -5.99
CA MET A 34 -20.36 -5.61 -5.39
C MET A 34 -20.69 -4.51 -6.39
N ASN A 35 -20.15 -4.56 -7.61
CA ASN A 35 -20.47 -3.61 -8.67
C ASN A 35 -21.96 -3.59 -8.99
N LYS A 36 -22.62 -4.77 -9.01
CA LYS A 36 -24.08 -4.87 -9.15
C LYS A 36 -24.82 -4.25 -7.96
N LEU A 37 -24.40 -4.58 -6.73
CA LEU A 37 -24.99 -4.02 -5.51
C LEU A 37 -24.92 -2.48 -5.46
N TYR A 38 -23.85 -1.90 -6.01
CA TYR A 38 -23.65 -0.46 -6.12
C TYR A 38 -24.54 0.19 -7.18
N GLY A 39 -24.64 -0.43 -8.37
CA GLY A 39 -25.48 0.07 -9.47
C GLY A 39 -26.96 0.14 -9.08
N ASP A 40 -27.44 -0.85 -8.32
CA ASP A 40 -28.86 -0.96 -7.97
C ASP A 40 -29.28 -0.08 -6.78
N ASN A 41 -28.34 0.43 -5.97
CA ASN A 41 -28.64 1.16 -4.72
C ASN A 41 -27.73 2.37 -4.48
N LEU A 42 -27.67 3.26 -5.46
CA LEU A 42 -26.80 4.45 -5.45
C LEU A 42 -27.02 5.39 -4.25
N ASP A 43 -28.22 5.47 -3.65
CA ASP A 43 -28.51 6.42 -2.57
C ASP A 43 -28.31 5.88 -1.14
N SER A 44 -27.99 4.59 -1.00
CA SER A 44 -27.77 4.02 0.33
C SER A 44 -26.44 4.48 0.93
N LYS A 45 -26.53 5.23 2.04
CA LYS A 45 -25.35 5.70 2.80
C LYS A 45 -24.42 4.56 3.24
N SER A 46 -24.99 3.41 3.61
CA SER A 46 -24.22 2.23 4.03
C SER A 46 -23.44 1.63 2.86
N ILE A 47 -24.05 1.62 1.68
CA ILE A 47 -23.45 1.11 0.44
C ILE A 47 -22.33 2.06 -0.01
N LYS A 48 -22.55 3.38 -0.06
CA LYS A 48 -21.47 4.37 -0.32
C LYS A 48 -20.30 4.23 0.66
N LYS A 49 -20.56 4.01 1.94
CA LYS A 49 -19.52 3.79 2.96
C LYS A 49 -18.70 2.52 2.68
N LEU A 50 -19.35 1.45 2.22
CA LEU A 50 -18.68 0.21 1.83
C LEU A 50 -17.82 0.43 0.57
N GLN A 51 -18.34 1.15 -0.42
CA GLN A 51 -17.62 1.49 -1.66
C GLN A 51 -16.34 2.25 -1.36
N MET A 52 -16.43 3.31 -0.54
CA MET A 52 -15.27 4.11 -0.15
C MET A 52 -14.22 3.29 0.60
N ARG A 53 -14.63 2.32 1.42
CA ARG A 53 -13.68 1.41 2.11
C ARG A 53 -12.92 0.52 1.14
N LEU A 54 -13.55 0.10 0.06
CA LEU A 54 -12.93 -0.76 -0.95
C LEU A 54 -12.06 0.01 -1.92
N LEU A 55 -12.51 1.18 -2.38
CA LEU A 55 -11.67 2.10 -3.14
C LEU A 55 -10.42 2.45 -2.34
N SER A 56 -10.56 2.78 -1.05
CA SER A 56 -9.42 3.02 -0.16
C SER A 56 -8.49 1.81 -0.08
N ARG A 57 -9.03 0.60 -0.04
CA ARG A 57 -8.24 -0.64 -0.02
C ARG A 57 -7.46 -0.84 -1.31
N GLU A 58 -8.13 -0.79 -2.46
CA GLU A 58 -7.50 -0.95 -3.77
C GLU A 58 -6.42 0.10 -3.99
N CYS A 59 -6.69 1.33 -3.60
CA CYS A 59 -5.71 2.41 -3.63
C CYS A 59 -4.48 2.10 -2.78
N CYS A 60 -4.64 1.57 -1.56
CA CYS A 60 -3.51 1.16 -0.73
C CYS A 60 -2.70 0.04 -1.39
N GLU A 61 -3.36 -0.93 -2.01
CA GLU A 61 -2.70 -2.04 -2.70
C GLU A 61 -1.90 -1.55 -3.92
N ILE A 62 -2.46 -0.61 -4.70
CA ILE A 62 -1.77 0.04 -5.83
C ILE A 62 -0.55 0.83 -5.35
N ILE A 63 -0.69 1.62 -4.29
CA ILE A 63 0.42 2.41 -3.71
C ILE A 63 1.54 1.50 -3.25
N VAL A 64 1.23 0.48 -2.45
CA VAL A 64 2.22 -0.47 -1.95
C VAL A 64 2.88 -1.21 -3.12
N GLY A 65 2.09 -1.64 -4.11
CA GLY A 65 2.59 -2.28 -5.33
C GLY A 65 3.58 -1.39 -6.09
N ALA A 66 3.27 -0.10 -6.27
CA ALA A 66 4.15 0.84 -6.95
C ALA A 66 5.51 0.98 -6.24
N VAL A 67 5.49 1.13 -4.90
CA VAL A 67 6.71 1.23 -4.09
C VAL A 67 7.55 -0.05 -4.19
N ILE A 68 6.92 -1.23 -4.07
CA ILE A 68 7.63 -2.52 -4.13
C ILE A 68 8.21 -2.76 -5.53
N ALA A 69 7.51 -2.34 -6.59
CA ALA A 69 7.93 -2.61 -7.94
C ALA A 69 9.27 -1.93 -8.30
N GLU A 70 9.59 -0.82 -7.65
CA GLU A 70 10.84 -0.06 -7.80
C GLU A 70 11.95 -0.49 -6.84
N ALA A 71 11.65 -1.35 -5.87
CA ALA A 71 12.64 -1.91 -4.98
C ALA A 71 13.67 -2.78 -5.74
N SER A 72 14.89 -2.81 -5.21
CA SER A 72 15.94 -3.70 -5.71
C SER A 72 15.56 -5.17 -5.51
N HIS A 73 16.28 -6.09 -6.16
CA HIS A 73 16.00 -7.53 -6.02
C HIS A 73 16.15 -7.99 -4.55
N GLU A 74 17.22 -7.56 -3.86
CA GLU A 74 17.45 -7.89 -2.46
C GLU A 74 16.39 -7.29 -1.54
N GLU A 75 15.98 -6.04 -1.79
CA GLU A 75 14.91 -5.39 -1.04
C GLU A 75 13.57 -6.12 -1.21
N LYS A 76 13.27 -6.62 -2.41
CA LYS A 76 12.07 -7.45 -2.68
C LYS A 76 12.13 -8.77 -1.92
N ILE A 77 13.30 -9.42 -1.85
CA ILE A 77 13.48 -10.64 -1.03
C ILE A 77 13.26 -10.31 0.45
N PHE A 78 13.85 -9.22 0.94
CA PHE A 78 13.65 -8.76 2.31
C PHE A 78 12.16 -8.55 2.63
N LEU A 79 11.43 -7.82 1.79
CA LEU A 79 10.01 -7.54 1.98
C LEU A 79 9.17 -8.83 1.99
N ARG A 80 9.40 -9.74 1.05
CA ARG A 80 8.73 -11.05 1.02
C ARG A 80 9.04 -11.86 2.27
N ASP A 81 10.30 -12.02 2.63
CA ASP A 81 10.68 -12.83 3.80
C ASP A 81 10.13 -12.22 5.09
N LYS A 82 10.09 -10.88 5.20
CA LYS A 82 9.62 -10.17 6.39
C LYS A 82 8.11 -10.19 6.54
N TYR A 83 7.37 -9.89 5.48
CA TYR A 83 5.93 -9.62 5.56
C TYR A 83 5.07 -10.79 5.07
N LYS A 84 5.51 -11.54 4.04
CA LYS A 84 4.81 -12.75 3.58
C LYS A 84 5.18 -13.98 4.40
N LEU A 85 6.48 -14.25 4.55
CA LEU A 85 6.98 -15.44 5.26
C LEU A 85 7.17 -15.23 6.77
N ARG A 86 6.96 -14.00 7.27
CA ARG A 86 7.05 -13.62 8.68
C ARG A 86 8.37 -14.00 9.37
N ARG A 87 9.48 -14.03 8.62
CA ARG A 87 10.81 -14.33 9.17
C ARG A 87 11.30 -13.20 10.07
N ASN A 88 12.12 -13.56 11.07
CA ASN A 88 12.77 -12.60 11.94
C ASN A 88 13.98 -11.95 11.24
N PHE A 89 14.45 -10.82 11.78
CA PHE A 89 15.57 -10.06 11.18
C PHE A 89 16.88 -10.87 11.14
N THR A 90 17.12 -11.72 12.14
CA THR A 90 18.32 -12.56 12.21
C THR A 90 18.39 -13.53 11.04
N ALA A 91 17.30 -14.26 10.77
CA ALA A 91 17.23 -15.20 9.66
C ALA A 91 17.40 -14.50 8.30
N ILE A 92 16.79 -13.32 8.14
CA ILE A 92 16.91 -12.55 6.89
C ILE A 92 18.33 -12.01 6.72
N ARG A 93 18.96 -11.52 7.80
CA ARG A 93 20.37 -11.09 7.79
C ARG A 93 21.28 -12.21 7.32
N CYS A 94 21.12 -13.43 7.86
CA CYS A 94 21.96 -14.55 7.48
C CYS A 94 21.79 -14.90 5.99
N LYS A 95 20.56 -14.82 5.46
CA LYS A 95 20.26 -15.13 4.07
C LYS A 95 20.77 -14.08 3.09
N LEU A 96 20.62 -12.79 3.41
CA LEU A 96 20.97 -11.69 2.51
C LEU A 96 22.40 -11.18 2.75
N HIS A 97 23.11 -11.67 3.76
CA HIS A 97 24.41 -11.16 4.19
C HIS A 97 24.42 -9.65 4.50
N VAL A 98 23.27 -9.09 4.90
CA VAL A 98 23.10 -7.67 5.24
C VAL A 98 23.02 -7.47 6.75
N HIS A 99 23.69 -6.43 7.26
CA HIS A 99 23.62 -6.07 8.68
C HIS A 99 22.20 -5.72 9.13
N ILE A 100 21.84 -5.99 10.39
CA ILE A 100 20.49 -5.73 10.93
C ILE A 100 20.09 -4.26 10.74
N ASN A 101 21.02 -3.33 10.95
CA ASN A 101 20.78 -1.90 10.73
C ASN A 101 20.44 -1.57 9.28
N GLY A 102 21.02 -2.30 8.31
CA GLY A 102 20.66 -2.16 6.89
C GLY A 102 19.22 -2.59 6.62
N LEU A 103 18.82 -3.73 7.18
CA LEU A 103 17.43 -4.20 7.08
C LEU A 103 16.43 -3.25 7.76
N GLN A 104 16.82 -2.62 8.88
CA GLN A 104 16.00 -1.61 9.55
C GLN A 104 15.85 -0.36 8.67
N ARG A 105 16.94 0.12 8.06
CA ARG A 105 16.90 1.23 7.10
C ARG A 105 15.98 0.93 5.92
N TRP A 106 16.03 -0.29 5.37
CA TRP A 106 15.11 -0.70 4.31
C TRP A 106 13.66 -0.68 4.78
N ARG A 107 13.36 -1.26 5.95
CA ARG A 107 12.01 -1.21 6.54
C ARG A 107 11.52 0.24 6.65
N ASP A 108 12.33 1.11 7.23
CA ASP A 108 11.94 2.48 7.51
C ASP A 108 11.83 3.30 6.22
N LYS A 109 12.69 3.04 5.21
CA LYS A 109 12.55 3.58 3.85
C LYS A 109 11.19 3.23 3.25
N PHE A 110 10.83 1.96 3.20
CA PHE A 110 9.56 1.52 2.61
C PHE A 110 8.33 2.07 3.34
N LEU A 111 8.35 2.05 4.67
CA LEU A 111 7.24 2.60 5.45
C LEU A 111 7.07 4.10 5.25
N ASN A 112 8.16 4.85 5.12
CA ASN A 112 8.09 6.29 4.83
C ASN A 112 7.58 6.55 3.41
N GLU A 113 8.07 5.84 2.40
CA GLU A 113 7.61 6.02 1.02
C GLU A 113 6.12 5.70 0.86
N ILE A 114 5.66 4.59 1.44
CA ILE A 114 4.23 4.23 1.45
C ILE A 114 3.42 5.31 2.19
N ALA A 115 3.89 5.75 3.36
CA ALA A 115 3.19 6.78 4.13
C ALA A 115 3.10 8.12 3.39
N GLN A 116 4.12 8.52 2.63
CA GLN A 116 4.12 9.74 1.82
C GLN A 116 3.05 9.65 0.73
N LEU A 117 3.06 8.57 -0.05
CA LEU A 117 2.09 8.38 -1.13
C LEU A 117 0.65 8.26 -0.62
N MET A 118 0.43 7.59 0.52
CA MET A 118 -0.89 7.53 1.17
C MET A 118 -1.39 8.90 1.65
N ASN A 119 -0.50 9.87 1.85
CA ASN A 119 -0.84 11.26 2.17
C ASN A 119 -0.87 12.17 0.93
N TYR A 120 -0.80 11.60 -0.28
CA TYR A 120 -0.72 12.32 -1.56
C TYR A 120 0.50 13.22 -1.69
N GLU A 121 1.57 12.89 -0.98
CA GLU A 121 2.85 13.58 -1.08
C GLU A 121 3.74 12.83 -2.06
N LEU A 122 4.02 13.43 -3.22
CA LEU A 122 5.02 12.93 -4.18
C LEU A 122 6.32 13.74 -4.02
N PRO A 123 7.38 13.15 -3.44
CA PRO A 123 8.65 13.86 -3.32
C PRO A 123 9.26 14.08 -4.72
N GLU A 124 10.02 15.17 -4.91
CA GLU A 124 10.58 15.56 -6.22
C GLU A 124 11.36 14.44 -6.92
N ARG A 125 12.10 13.64 -6.14
CA ARG A 125 12.85 12.48 -6.65
C ARG A 125 11.98 11.43 -7.36
N ASP A 126 10.68 11.39 -7.04
CA ASP A 126 9.72 10.41 -7.54
C ASP A 126 8.82 11.01 -8.64
N VAL A 127 9.02 12.26 -9.06
CA VAL A 127 8.22 12.90 -10.12
C VAL A 127 8.30 12.15 -11.45
N TRP A 128 9.43 11.49 -11.71
CA TRP A 128 9.65 10.67 -12.90
C TRP A 128 9.31 9.18 -12.69
N SER A 129 8.87 8.79 -11.50
CA SER A 129 8.39 7.44 -11.25
C SER A 129 7.00 7.27 -11.88
N TYR A 130 6.96 6.72 -13.09
CA TYR A 130 5.71 6.41 -13.78
C TYR A 130 4.73 5.60 -12.90
N ARG A 131 5.27 4.69 -12.08
CA ARG A 131 4.47 3.83 -11.21
C ARG A 131 3.88 4.58 -10.02
N LYS A 132 4.67 5.42 -9.33
CA LYS A 132 4.19 6.20 -8.18
C LYS A 132 3.26 7.33 -8.62
N VAL A 133 3.57 8.00 -9.73
CA VAL A 133 2.69 9.00 -10.36
C VAL A 133 1.38 8.34 -10.79
N GLY A 134 1.44 7.21 -11.50
CA GLY A 134 0.25 6.48 -11.93
C GLY A 134 -0.62 6.00 -10.76
N ALA A 135 -0.01 5.59 -9.64
CA ALA A 135 -0.73 5.23 -8.42
C ALA A 135 -1.52 6.43 -7.85
N LEU A 136 -0.90 7.61 -7.79
CA LEU A 136 -1.55 8.84 -7.31
C LEU A 136 -2.65 9.32 -8.27
N LEU A 137 -2.44 9.25 -9.58
CA LEU A 137 -3.45 9.62 -10.57
C LEU A 137 -4.70 8.74 -10.47
N ARG A 138 -4.53 7.42 -10.30
CA ARG A 138 -5.65 6.50 -10.06
C ARG A 138 -6.42 6.84 -8.79
N PHE A 139 -5.70 7.26 -7.75
CA PHE A 139 -6.32 7.72 -6.51
C PHE A 139 -7.19 8.95 -6.77
N TRP A 140 -6.63 9.97 -7.44
CA TRP A 140 -7.34 11.20 -7.74
C TRP A 140 -8.57 10.98 -8.62
N SER A 141 -8.47 10.13 -9.65
CA SER A 141 -9.62 9.78 -10.48
C SER A 141 -10.72 9.08 -9.68
N ALA A 142 -10.36 8.20 -8.75
CA ALA A 142 -11.32 7.50 -7.91
C ALA A 142 -12.06 8.47 -6.95
N THR A 143 -11.36 9.45 -6.39
CA THR A 143 -11.96 10.46 -5.50
C THR A 143 -12.79 11.52 -6.20
N LEU A 144 -12.49 11.85 -7.46
CA LEU A 144 -13.24 12.85 -8.24
C LEU A 144 -14.53 12.28 -8.88
N SER A 145 -14.60 10.95 -9.01
CA SER A 145 -15.75 10.25 -9.60
C SER A 145 -16.78 9.78 -8.56
N SER A 146 -16.55 10.06 -7.27
CA SER A 146 -17.36 9.66 -6.11
C SER A 146 -18.09 10.85 -5.50
#